data_AF-A0A090M9C9-F1
#
_entry.id   AF-A0A090M9C9-F1
#
_cell.length_a   1.000
_cell.length_b   1.000
_cell.length_c   1.000
_cell.angle_alpha   90.00
_cell.angle_beta   90.00
_cell.angle_gamma   90.00
#
_symmetry.space_group_name_H-M   'P 1'
#
loop_
_entity.id
_entity.type
_entity.pdbx_description
1 polymer ?
#
loop_
_entity_poly.entity_id
_entity_poly.type
_entity_poly.pdbx_seq_one_letter_code
_entity_poly.pdbx_strand_id
1 'polypeptide(L)'
;MAVAAMTAASPAASAAAIGIATAKASLPFGAAFAKGLLCNWLVTLAVWGTMATTSTAGKILAIFWPIMTFVALGFEHSVANMFLIPHGMFLGADVTWSQMIFGNIIPVTLGNIAGAVLFTAGAHWIAYGKK
;
A
#
# COMPACT_ATOMS: atom_id res chain seq x y z
N MET A 1 9.60 21.90 19.65
CA MET A 1 10.07 22.89 18.67
C MET A 1 10.77 22.25 17.46
N ALA A 2 11.55 21.17 17.60
CA ALA A 2 12.26 20.55 16.46
C ALA A 2 11.42 19.62 15.55
N VAL A 3 10.30 19.07 16.04
CA VAL A 3 9.45 18.16 15.23
C VAL A 3 8.56 18.92 14.23
N ALA A 4 8.19 20.16 14.53
CA ALA A 4 7.38 21.00 13.63
C ALA A 4 8.13 21.47 12.37
N ALA A 5 9.47 21.48 12.41
CA ALA A 5 10.30 21.95 11.30
C ALA A 5 10.40 20.93 10.14
N MET A 6 10.06 19.66 10.37
CA MET A 6 10.21 18.60 9.37
C MET A 6 8.96 18.39 8.49
N THR A 7 7.91 19.19 8.71
CA THR A 7 6.65 19.15 7.96
C THR A 7 6.31 20.52 7.39
N ALA A 8 7.24 21.13 6.63
CA ALA A 8 6.99 22.37 5.87
C ALA A 8 6.00 22.15 4.69
N ALA A 9 4.88 21.49 4.97
CA ALA A 9 3.77 21.28 4.08
C ALA A 9 2.84 22.49 4.16
N SER A 10 2.28 22.91 3.02
CA SER A 10 1.23 23.92 3.02
C SER A 10 0.05 23.46 3.89
N PRO A 11 -0.79 24.37 4.42
CA PRO A 11 -1.96 23.98 5.21
C PRO A 11 -2.85 22.95 4.50
N ALA A 12 -2.96 23.04 3.17
CA ALA A 12 -3.69 22.08 2.34
C ALA A 12 -3.06 20.68 2.34
N ALA A 13 -1.73 20.59 2.24
CA ALA A 13 -1.02 19.31 2.27
C ALA A 13 -1.09 18.65 3.66
N SER A 14 -1.02 19.43 4.74
CA SER A 14 -1.22 18.91 6.10
C SER A 14 -2.64 18.38 6.31
N ALA A 15 -3.66 19.12 5.84
CA ALA A 15 -5.06 18.66 5.90
C ALA A 15 -5.28 17.37 5.10
N ALA A 16 -4.65 17.23 3.93
CA ALA A 16 -4.72 16.01 3.13
C ALA A 16 -4.08 14.82 3.86
N ALA A 17 -2.91 15.00 4.48
CA ALA A 17 -2.26 13.95 5.25
C ALA A 17 -3.09 13.48 6.45
N ILE A 18 -3.69 14.41 7.19
CA ILE A 18 -4.62 14.11 8.29
C ILE A 18 -5.83 13.32 7.76
N GLY A 19 -6.45 13.79 6.67
CA GLY A 19 -7.59 13.11 6.04
C GLY A 19 -7.27 11.70 5.57
N ILE A 20 -6.09 11.49 4.98
CA ILE A 20 -5.62 10.17 4.54
C ILE A 20 -5.45 9.22 5.73
N ALA A 21 -4.82 9.68 6.82
CA ALA A 21 -4.62 8.85 8.00
C ALA A 21 -5.95 8.41 8.63
N THR A 22 -6.88 9.35 8.82
CA THR A 22 -8.22 9.06 9.35
C THR A 22 -9.01 8.12 8.43
N ALA A 23 -9.00 8.36 7.12
CA ALA A 23 -9.70 7.52 6.15
C ALA A 23 -9.17 6.08 6.13
N LYS A 24 -7.84 5.90 6.24
CA LYS A 24 -7.21 4.57 6.25
C LYS A 24 -7.45 3.81 7.55
N ALA A 25 -7.40 4.49 8.69
CA ALA A 25 -7.60 3.87 10.01
C ALA A 25 -9.08 3.54 10.32
N SER A 26 -10.02 4.12 9.57
CA SER A 26 -11.47 3.92 9.74
C SER A 26 -12.09 2.90 8.77
N LEU A 27 -11.27 2.22 7.96
CA LEU A 27 -11.78 1.22 7.02
C LEU A 27 -12.36 0.00 7.77
N PRO A 28 -13.53 -0.53 7.34
CA PRO A 28 -13.99 -1.83 7.80
C PRO A 28 -12.98 -2.93 7.45
N PHE A 29 -12.80 -3.91 8.34
CA PHE A 29 -11.82 -4.99 8.17
C PHE A 29 -11.87 -5.65 6.79
N GLY A 30 -13.07 -6.04 6.33
CA GLY A 30 -13.25 -6.69 5.02
C GLY A 30 -12.85 -5.80 3.84
N ALA A 31 -13.12 -4.50 3.93
CA ALA A 31 -12.72 -3.54 2.90
C ALA A 31 -11.20 -3.34 2.89
N ALA A 32 -10.58 -3.20 4.06
CA ALA A 32 -9.11 -3.10 4.20
C ALA A 32 -8.40 -4.36 3.66
N PHE A 33 -8.92 -5.54 3.99
CA PHE A 33 -8.42 -6.82 3.48
C PHE A 33 -8.53 -6.92 1.95
N ALA A 34 -9.72 -6.66 1.38
CA ALA A 34 -9.94 -6.75 -0.06
C ALA A 34 -9.08 -5.76 -0.85
N LYS A 35 -8.96 -4.52 -0.35
CA LYS A 35 -8.06 -3.52 -0.92
C LYS A 35 -6.59 -3.94 -0.82
N GLY A 36 -6.18 -4.57 0.28
CA GLY A 36 -4.84 -5.11 0.45
C GLY A 36 -4.53 -6.26 -0.54
N LEU A 37 -5.49 -7.14 -0.74
CA LEU A 37 -5.38 -8.27 -1.67
C LEU A 37 -5.14 -7.80 -3.11
N LEU A 38 -5.92 -6.83 -3.58
CA LEU A 38 -5.75 -6.29 -4.94
C LEU A 38 -4.48 -5.43 -5.08
N CYS A 39 -4.10 -4.71 -4.02
CA CYS A 39 -2.85 -3.95 -4.02
C CYS A 39 -1.64 -4.85 -4.30
N ASN A 40 -1.46 -5.91 -3.51
CA ASN A 40 -0.23 -6.67 -3.59
C ASN A 40 -0.20 -7.64 -4.78
N TRP A 41 -1.35 -7.94 -5.39
CA TRP A 41 -1.37 -8.54 -6.72
C TRP A 41 -0.66 -7.63 -7.73
N LEU A 42 -1.01 -6.34 -7.79
CA LEU A 42 -0.38 -5.38 -8.70
C LEU A 42 1.10 -5.13 -8.38
N VAL A 43 1.46 -5.05 -7.10
CA VAL A 43 2.87 -4.90 -6.68
C VAL A 43 3.72 -6.09 -7.12
N THR A 44 3.24 -7.32 -6.89
CA THR A 44 3.99 -8.52 -7.29
C THR A 44 4.01 -8.73 -8.81
N LEU A 45 2.96 -8.32 -9.53
CA LEU A 45 2.98 -8.25 -11.00
C LEU A 45 4.02 -7.24 -11.53
N ALA A 46 4.15 -6.08 -10.91
CA ALA A 46 5.21 -5.12 -11.26
C ALA A 46 6.59 -5.73 -11.09
N VAL A 47 6.86 -6.37 -9.93
CA VAL A 47 8.15 -7.05 -9.68
C VAL A 47 8.41 -8.11 -10.73
N TRP A 48 7.44 -8.98 -11.01
CA TRP A 48 7.58 -9.99 -12.05
C TRP A 48 7.83 -9.39 -13.44
N GLY A 49 7.13 -8.31 -13.80
CA GLY A 49 7.34 -7.59 -15.04
C GLY A 49 8.77 -7.05 -15.19
N THR A 50 9.41 -6.61 -14.10
CA THR A 50 10.83 -6.22 -14.14
C THR A 50 11.78 -7.38 -14.39
N MET A 51 11.40 -8.61 -14.04
CA MET A 51 12.19 -9.80 -14.32
C MET A 51 12.04 -10.27 -15.77
N ALA A 52 10.95 -9.89 -16.44
CA ALA A 52 10.70 -10.20 -17.85
C ALA A 52 11.47 -9.32 -18.84
N THR A 53 12.19 -8.29 -18.38
CA THR A 53 12.94 -7.34 -19.22
C THR A 53 14.33 -7.05 -18.67
N THR A 54 15.30 -6.88 -19.57
CA THR A 54 16.69 -6.53 -19.23
C THR A 54 16.96 -5.03 -19.35
N SER A 55 16.09 -4.25 -20.00
CA SER A 55 16.29 -2.82 -20.21
C SER A 55 15.81 -2.00 -19.01
N THR A 56 16.55 -0.95 -18.65
CA THR A 56 16.16 -0.02 -17.58
C THR A 56 14.82 0.64 -17.86
N ALA A 57 14.59 1.09 -19.10
CA ALA A 57 13.31 1.68 -19.50
C ALA A 57 12.14 0.69 -19.35
N GLY A 58 12.34 -0.58 -19.74
CA GLY A 58 11.32 -1.62 -19.55
C GLY A 58 11.00 -1.85 -18.08
N LYS A 59 12.00 -1.88 -17.20
CA LYS A 59 11.79 -2.03 -15.75
C LYS A 59 11.02 -0.86 -15.15
N ILE A 60 11.34 0.37 -15.58
CA ILE A 60 10.61 1.58 -15.16
C ILE A 60 9.14 1.46 -15.56
N LEU A 61 8.84 1.12 -16.80
CA LEU A 61 7.46 1.01 -17.29
C LEU A 61 6.70 -0.17 -16.64
N ALA A 62 7.37 -1.29 -16.39
CA ALA A 62 6.80 -2.44 -15.70
C ALA A 62 6.37 -2.12 -14.26
N ILE A 63 7.09 -1.20 -13.58
CA ILE A 63 6.71 -0.71 -12.26
C ILE A 63 5.66 0.40 -12.36
N PHE A 64 5.85 1.36 -13.26
CA PHE A 64 5.05 2.58 -13.30
C PHE A 64 3.54 2.29 -13.37
N TRP A 65 3.11 1.50 -14.35
CA TRP A 65 1.67 1.31 -14.58
C TRP A 65 0.95 0.60 -13.43
N PRO A 66 1.40 -0.57 -12.94
CA PRO A 66 0.69 -1.24 -11.84
C PRO A 66 0.67 -0.43 -10.54
N ILE A 67 1.75 0.31 -10.24
CA ILE A 67 1.83 1.15 -9.04
C ILE A 67 0.85 2.34 -9.15
N MET A 68 0.85 3.04 -10.29
CA MET A 68 -0.10 4.14 -10.50
C MET A 68 -1.55 3.66 -10.45
N THR A 69 -1.84 2.47 -10.97
CA THR A 69 -3.18 1.90 -10.92
C THR A 69 -3.65 1.64 -9.49
N PHE A 70 -2.86 0.96 -8.65
CA PHE A 70 -3.33 0.66 -7.29
C PHE A 70 -3.46 1.94 -6.44
N VAL A 71 -2.59 2.93 -6.66
CA VAL A 71 -2.65 4.23 -5.98
C VAL A 71 -3.90 4.99 -6.40
N ALA A 72 -4.18 5.08 -7.71
CA ALA A 72 -5.35 5.78 -8.24
C ALA A 72 -6.67 5.13 -7.81
N LEU A 73 -6.70 3.79 -7.70
CA LEU A 73 -7.86 3.05 -7.21
C LEU A 73 -8.00 3.07 -5.67
N GLY A 74 -7.04 3.65 -4.95
CA GLY A 74 -7.05 3.74 -3.50
C GLY A 74 -6.98 2.37 -2.81
N PHE A 75 -6.20 1.45 -3.37
CA PHE A 75 -5.87 0.17 -2.72
C PHE A 75 -4.85 0.38 -1.59
N GLU A 76 -4.74 -0.59 -0.70
CA GLU A 76 -4.00 -0.46 0.56
C GLU A 76 -2.71 -1.28 0.53
N HIS A 77 -1.56 -0.62 0.72
CA HIS A 77 -0.26 -1.27 0.84
C HIS A 77 0.24 -1.10 2.27
N SER A 78 0.47 -2.20 2.98
CA SER A 78 0.79 -2.17 4.42
C SER A 78 2.02 -1.30 4.70
N VAL A 79 3.08 -1.43 3.90
CA VAL A 79 4.32 -0.65 4.06
C VAL A 79 4.10 0.84 3.74
N ALA A 80 3.25 1.17 2.76
CA ALA A 80 2.93 2.58 2.50
C ALA A 80 2.12 3.18 3.66
N ASN A 81 1.23 2.40 4.26
CA ASN A 81 0.41 2.82 5.39
C ASN A 81 1.23 2.98 6.68
N MET A 82 2.34 2.24 6.84
CA MET A 82 3.32 2.46 7.91
C MET A 82 3.98 3.84 7.84
N PHE A 83 3.93 4.52 6.69
CA PHE A 83 4.35 5.92 6.56
C PHE A 83 3.16 6.89 6.62
N LEU A 84 2.13 6.66 5.79
CA LEU A 84 1.02 7.61 5.61
C LEU A 84 0.21 7.84 6.89
N ILE A 85 -0.05 6.79 7.67
CA ILE A 85 -0.86 6.92 8.90
C ILE A 85 -0.06 7.65 9.98
N PRO A 86 1.19 7.25 10.34
CA PRO A 86 1.98 8.00 11.31
C PRO A 86 2.26 9.45 10.88
N HIS A 87 2.42 9.70 9.59
CA HIS A 87 2.59 11.07 9.08
C HIS A 87 1.37 11.95 9.42
N GLY A 88 0.14 11.47 9.18
CA GLY A 88 -1.07 12.18 9.58
C GLY A 88 -1.23 12.30 11.10
N MET A 89 -0.84 11.28 11.87
CA MET A 89 -0.85 11.33 13.34
C MET A 89 0.09 12.42 13.88
N PHE A 90 1.30 12.55 13.35
CA PHE A 90 2.24 13.62 13.74
C PHE A 90 1.74 15.01 13.36
N LEU A 91 0.84 15.11 12.38
CA LEU A 91 0.19 16.35 11.97
C LEU A 91 -1.13 16.62 12.73
N GLY A 92 -1.55 15.74 13.63
CA GLY A 92 -2.72 15.94 14.50
C GLY A 92 -3.96 15.15 14.12
N ALA A 93 -3.84 14.09 13.30
CA ALA A 93 -4.95 13.16 13.09
C ALA A 93 -5.32 12.44 14.39
N ASP A 94 -6.62 12.38 14.70
CA ASP A 94 -7.17 11.64 15.84
C ASP A 94 -7.26 10.14 15.53
N VAL A 95 -6.09 9.53 15.39
CA VAL A 95 -5.92 8.09 15.13
C VAL A 95 -5.01 7.53 16.21
N THR A 96 -5.50 6.55 16.94
CA THR A 96 -4.70 5.83 17.94
C THR A 96 -3.81 4.77 17.28
N TRP A 97 -2.70 4.43 17.93
CA TRP A 97 -1.84 3.30 17.52
C TRP A 97 -2.61 1.99 17.43
N SER A 98 -3.58 1.77 18.33
CA SER A 98 -4.46 0.60 18.30
C SER A 98 -5.33 0.57 17.04
N GLN A 99 -5.98 1.69 16.69
CA GLN A 99 -6.77 1.80 15.46
C GLN A 99 -5.90 1.59 14.21
N MET A 100 -4.68 2.12 14.18
CA MET A 100 -3.75 1.87 13.09
C MET A 100 -3.44 0.38 12.95
N ILE A 101 -3.05 -0.29 14.04
CA ILE A 101 -2.59 -1.68 14.00
C ILE A 101 -3.75 -2.63 13.65
N PHE A 102 -4.84 -2.57 14.40
CA PHE A 102 -5.95 -3.53 14.28
C PHE A 102 -6.95 -3.14 13.17
N GLY A 103 -7.13 -1.85 12.92
CA GLY A 103 -8.06 -1.35 11.88
C GLY A 103 -7.46 -1.30 10.49
N ASN A 104 -6.12 -1.20 10.35
CA ASN A 104 -5.47 -1.09 9.04
C ASN A 104 -4.31 -2.07 8.84
N ILE A 105 -3.25 -2.00 9.65
CA ILE A 105 -2.00 -2.74 9.33
C ILE A 105 -2.21 -4.25 9.28
N ILE A 106 -2.88 -4.84 10.25
CA ILE A 106 -3.18 -6.28 10.27
C ILE A 106 -4.05 -6.68 9.06
N PRO A 107 -5.27 -6.12 8.85
CA PRO A 107 -6.11 -6.53 7.73
C PRO A 107 -5.46 -6.31 6.37
N VAL A 108 -4.77 -5.18 6.17
CA VAL A 108 -4.08 -4.87 4.92
C VAL A 108 -2.91 -5.83 4.69
N THR A 109 -2.14 -6.16 5.72
CA THR A 109 -1.03 -7.12 5.59
C THR A 109 -1.53 -8.51 5.25
N LEU A 110 -2.60 -8.99 5.90
CA LEU A 110 -3.24 -10.26 5.56
C LEU A 110 -3.74 -10.27 4.12
N GLY A 111 -4.36 -9.16 3.69
CA GLY A 111 -4.76 -8.96 2.30
C GLY A 111 -3.56 -9.02 1.36
N ASN A 112 -2.49 -8.27 1.64
CA ASN A 112 -1.28 -8.24 0.82
C ASN A 112 -0.67 -9.64 0.67
N ILE A 113 -0.57 -10.42 1.76
CA ILE A 113 -0.08 -11.80 1.72
C ILE A 113 -0.98 -12.66 0.81
N ALA A 114 -2.30 -12.61 1.03
CA ALA A 114 -3.26 -13.37 0.23
C ALA A 114 -3.17 -13.02 -1.27
N GLY A 115 -3.06 -11.73 -1.60
CA GLY A 115 -2.93 -11.26 -2.99
C GLY A 115 -1.68 -11.81 -3.69
N ALA A 116 -0.53 -11.75 -3.01
CA ALA A 116 0.72 -12.29 -3.56
C ALA A 116 0.67 -13.81 -3.72
N VAL A 117 0.13 -14.52 -2.73
CA VAL A 117 0.06 -15.99 -2.74
C VAL A 117 -0.91 -16.48 -3.80
N LEU A 118 -2.11 -15.92 -3.90
CA LEU A 118 -3.16 -16.43 -4.79
C LEU A 118 -2.88 -16.10 -6.25
N PHE A 119 -2.62 -14.83 -6.56
CA PHE A 119 -2.59 -14.38 -7.95
C PHE A 119 -1.21 -14.46 -8.60
N THR A 120 -0.15 -14.33 -7.81
CA THR A 120 1.21 -14.37 -8.37
C THR A 120 1.86 -15.70 -8.10
N ALA A 121 2.16 -16.04 -6.85
CA ALA A 121 2.87 -17.29 -6.53
C ALA A 121 2.06 -18.54 -6.95
N GLY A 122 0.76 -18.57 -6.65
CA GLY A 122 -0.15 -19.66 -7.01
C GLY A 122 -0.30 -19.82 -8.51
N ALA A 123 -0.49 -18.73 -9.26
CA ALA A 123 -0.54 -18.78 -10.71
C ALA A 123 0.78 -19.32 -11.32
N HIS A 124 1.93 -18.88 -10.80
CA HIS A 124 3.23 -19.39 -11.23
C HIS A 124 3.43 -20.86 -10.89
N TRP A 125 2.99 -21.29 -9.71
CA TRP A 125 3.05 -22.69 -9.31
C TRP A 125 2.20 -23.59 -10.21
N ILE A 126 0.97 -23.16 -10.54
CA ILE A 126 0.09 -23.90 -11.46
C ILE A 126 0.72 -24.00 -12.85
N ALA A 127 1.32 -22.92 -13.34
CA ALA A 127 1.91 -22.86 -14.68
C ALA A 127 3.25 -23.61 -14.80
N TYR A 128 4.11 -23.54 -13.78
CA TYR A 128 5.51 -23.97 -13.87
C TYR A 128 5.96 -24.96 -12.80
N GLY A 129 5.13 -25.27 -11.80
CA GLY A 129 5.50 -26.07 -10.62
C GLY A 129 5.53 -27.59 -10.83
N LYS A 130 5.07 -28.10 -11.97
CA LYS A 130 5.10 -29.54 -12.30
C LYS A 130 6.40 -29.95 -13.02
N LYS A 131 7.55 -29.61 -12.45
CA LYS A 131 8.83 -30.18 -12.88
C LYS A 131 9.22 -31.33 -11.97
#